data_AF-A0A2M8NJV6-F1
#
_entry.id   AF-A0A2M8NJV6-F1
#
_cell.length_a   1.000
_cell.length_b   1.000
_cell.length_c   1.000
_cell.angle_alpha   90.00
_cell.angle_beta   90.00
_cell.angle_gamma   90.00
#
_symmetry.space_group_name_H-M   'P 1'
#
loop_
_entity.id
_entity.type
_entity.pdbx_description
1 polymer ?
#
loop_
_entity_poly.entity_id
_entity_poly.type
_entity_poly.pdbx_seq_one_letter_code
_entity_poly.pdbx_strand_id
1 'polypeptide(L)'
;MESAKPMSDTLHVHVQWVEKTEGDAESKPYYLASFDEFVGITQGYTWEELVRNVFAVAALALDGEDPAIFGLSTASPRILITMKVTERYAETA
;
A
#
# COMPACT_ATOMS: atom_id res chain seq x y z
N MET A 1 27.77 7.53 10.16
CA MET A 1 27.33 6.15 10.42
C MET A 1 25.82 6.21 10.41
N GLU A 2 25.19 5.87 9.29
CA GLU A 2 23.74 5.81 9.19
C GLU A 2 23.29 4.64 10.08
N SER A 3 22.44 4.90 11.07
CA SER A 3 21.90 3.85 11.92
C SER A 3 21.06 2.94 11.03
N ALA A 4 21.40 1.66 10.91
CA ALA A 4 20.59 0.70 10.20
C ALA A 4 19.16 0.76 10.77
N LYS A 5 18.15 0.93 9.89
CA LYS A 5 16.73 0.91 10.28
C LYS A 5 16.49 -0.41 11.04
N PRO A 6 15.92 -0.39 12.26
CA PRO A 6 15.62 -1.61 12.97
C PRO A 6 14.65 -2.46 12.14
N MET A 7 14.89 -3.77 12.11
CA MET A 7 14.03 -4.69 11.37
C MET A 7 12.59 -4.64 11.92
N SER A 8 11.61 -4.65 11.04
CA SER A 8 10.17 -4.58 11.35
C SER A 8 9.52 -5.96 11.21
N ASP A 9 8.48 -6.28 12.00
CA ASP A 9 7.59 -7.42 11.74
C ASP A 9 6.36 -7.03 10.90
N THR A 10 6.34 -5.78 10.43
CA THR A 10 5.20 -5.11 9.81
C THR A 10 5.62 -4.49 8.48
N LEU A 11 4.83 -4.78 7.45
CA LEU A 11 4.87 -4.17 6.12
C LEU A 11 3.93 -2.96 6.11
N HIS A 12 4.45 -1.79 5.75
CA HIS A 12 3.71 -0.53 5.79
C HIS A 12 3.19 -0.20 4.40
N VAL A 13 1.87 0.00 4.32
CA VAL A 13 1.17 0.32 3.08
C VAL A 13 0.46 1.65 3.24
N HIS A 14 0.84 2.63 2.41
CA HIS A 14 0.17 3.93 2.35
C HIS A 14 -0.89 3.90 1.26
N VAL A 15 -2.09 4.36 1.60
CA VAL A 15 -3.20 4.44 0.67
C VAL A 15 -3.63 5.89 0.47
N GLN A 16 -3.83 6.24 -0.80
CA GLN A 16 -4.37 7.51 -1.25
C GLN A 16 -5.66 7.26 -2.04
N TRP A 17 -6.66 8.11 -1.81
CA TRP A 17 -7.78 8.28 -2.74
C TRP A 17 -7.36 9.21 -3.87
N VAL A 18 -7.44 8.72 -5.11
CA VAL A 18 -7.13 9.49 -6.31
C VAL A 18 -8.45 9.91 -6.95
N GLU A 19 -8.72 11.22 -6.91
CA GLU A 19 -9.86 11.80 -7.59
C GLU A 19 -9.67 11.82 -9.11
N LYS A 20 -10.77 11.98 -9.82
CA LYS A 20 -10.77 12.14 -11.27
C LYS A 20 -9.91 13.34 -11.66
N THR A 21 -8.95 13.14 -12.56
CA THR A 21 -8.19 14.24 -13.15
C THR A 21 -9.04 14.94 -14.20
N GLU A 22 -9.09 16.28 -14.18
CA GLU A 22 -9.75 17.05 -15.24
C GLU A 22 -9.09 16.75 -16.60
N GLY A 23 -9.89 16.29 -17.57
CA GLY A 23 -9.45 16.00 -18.94
C GLY A 23 -9.63 14.57 -19.41
N ASP A 24 -9.84 13.61 -18.50
CA ASP A 24 -10.16 12.22 -18.85
C ASP A 24 -11.59 11.89 -18.41
N ALA A 25 -12.54 12.01 -19.34
CA ALA A 25 -13.96 11.81 -19.09
C ALA A 25 -14.29 10.39 -18.60
N GLU A 26 -13.44 9.40 -18.87
CA GLU A 26 -13.67 7.99 -18.53
C GLU A 26 -12.96 7.56 -17.23
N SER A 27 -12.03 8.36 -16.72
CA SER A 27 -11.33 8.02 -15.48
C SER A 27 -12.30 8.03 -14.28
N LYS A 28 -12.37 6.89 -13.60
CA LYS A 28 -13.08 6.71 -12.33
C LYS A 28 -12.09 6.94 -11.19
N PRO A 29 -12.53 7.54 -10.06
CA PRO A 29 -11.66 7.64 -8.90
C PRO A 29 -11.32 6.24 -8.38
N TYR A 30 -10.17 6.11 -7.75
CA TYR A 30 -9.64 4.83 -7.31
C TYR A 30 -8.75 4.98 -6.08
N TYR A 31 -8.50 3.88 -5.40
CA TYR A 31 -7.49 3.79 -4.35
C TYR A 31 -6.14 3.43 -4.95
N LEU A 32 -5.09 4.14 -4.54
CA LEU A 32 -3.70 3.85 -4.87
C LEU A 32 -2.97 3.43 -3.59
N ALA A 33 -2.24 2.32 -3.64
CA ALA A 33 -1.42 1.83 -2.54
C ALA A 33 0.06 1.79 -2.91
N SER A 34 0.93 2.15 -1.98
CA SER A 34 2.39 2.02 -2.08
C SER A 34 2.99 1.41 -0.81
N PHE A 35 4.12 0.73 -0.96
CA PHE A 35 4.83 0.05 0.13
C PHE A 35 6.10 0.81 0.53
N ASP A 36 6.42 0.86 1.83
CA ASP A 36 7.65 1.52 2.31
C ASP A 36 8.89 0.64 2.19
N GLU A 37 8.70 -0.68 2.29
CA GLU A 37 9.79 -1.65 2.35
C GLU A 37 10.34 -2.03 0.97
N PHE A 38 9.58 -1.85 -0.10
CA PHE A 38 10.00 -2.14 -1.47
C PHE A 38 9.25 -1.28 -2.50
N VAL A 39 9.79 -1.21 -3.71
CA VAL A 39 9.15 -0.50 -4.82
C VAL A 39 7.96 -1.30 -5.33
N GLY A 40 6.80 -1.08 -4.73
CA GLY A 40 5.53 -1.68 -5.10
C GLY A 40 4.44 -0.63 -5.16
N ILE A 41 3.65 -0.64 -6.24
CA ILE A 41 2.45 0.19 -6.39
C ILE A 41 1.33 -0.70 -6.88
N THR A 42 0.15 -0.54 -6.31
CA THR A 42 -1.08 -1.19 -6.80
C THR A 42 -2.28 -0.30 -6.62
N GLN A 43 -3.39 -0.65 -7.25
CA GLN A 43 -4.62 0.15 -7.21
C GLN A 43 -5.87 -0.73 -7.21
N GLY A 44 -6.99 -0.15 -6.82
CA GLY A 44 -8.31 -0.78 -6.90
C GLY A 44 -9.43 0.25 -6.94
N TYR A 45 -10.50 -0.03 -7.65
CA TYR A 45 -11.67 0.84 -7.72
C TYR A 45 -12.55 0.73 -6.46
N THR A 46 -12.42 -0.36 -5.71
CA THR A 46 -13.02 -0.51 -4.38
C THR A 46 -11.95 -0.82 -3.34
N TRP A 47 -12.29 -0.62 -2.06
CA TRP A 47 -11.40 -0.97 -0.95
C TRP A 47 -11.07 -2.46 -0.93
N GLU A 48 -12.05 -3.33 -1.17
CA GLU A 48 -11.87 -4.78 -1.20
C GLU A 48 -10.99 -5.23 -2.37
N GLU A 49 -11.10 -4.57 -3.52
CA GLU A 49 -10.20 -4.78 -4.65
C GLU A 49 -8.77 -4.36 -4.28
N LEU A 50 -8.60 -3.15 -3.72
CA LEU A 50 -7.29 -2.67 -3.29
C LEU A 50 -6.62 -3.62 -2.31
N VAL A 51 -7.33 -4.04 -1.27
CA VAL A 51 -6.79 -4.93 -0.24
C VAL A 51 -6.35 -6.26 -0.86
N ARG A 52 -7.17 -6.87 -1.73
CA ARG A 52 -6.78 -8.09 -2.46
C ARG A 52 -5.50 -7.89 -3.28
N ASN A 53 -5.40 -6.76 -3.96
CA ASN A 53 -4.25 -6.44 -4.79
C ASN A 53 -2.99 -6.17 -3.94
N VAL A 54 -3.12 -5.54 -2.77
CA VAL A 54 -2.04 -5.35 -1.79
C VAL A 54 -1.50 -6.70 -1.33
N PHE A 55 -2.36 -7.65 -0.96
CA PHE A 55 -1.93 -9.00 -0.58
C PHE A 55 -1.21 -9.72 -1.73
N ALA A 56 -1.71 -9.60 -2.96
CA ALA A 56 -1.09 -10.21 -4.13
C ALA A 56 0.33 -9.65 -4.40
N VAL A 57 0.49 -8.33 -4.31
CA VAL A 57 1.81 -7.68 -4.48
C VAL A 57 2.75 -8.05 -3.34
N ALA A 58 2.29 -8.04 -2.10
CA ALA A 58 3.12 -8.44 -0.95
C ALA A 58 3.56 -9.91 -1.07
N ALA A 59 2.67 -10.82 -1.46
CA ALA A 59 3.01 -12.21 -1.69
C ALA A 59 4.04 -12.37 -2.80
N LEU A 60 3.87 -11.65 -3.92
CA LEU A 60 4.81 -11.68 -5.05
C LEU A 60 6.20 -11.14 -4.67
N ALA A 61 6.24 -10.05 -3.90
CA ALA A 61 7.49 -9.40 -3.50
C ALA A 61 8.29 -10.22 -2.48
N LEU A 62 7.60 -11.00 -1.64
CA LEU A 62 8.22 -11.81 -0.58
C LEU A 62 8.47 -13.27 -1.01
N ASP A 63 7.96 -13.70 -2.15
CA ASP A 63 8.09 -15.10 -2.60
C ASP A 63 9.55 -15.43 -2.95
N GLY A 64 10.16 -16.32 -2.16
CA GLY A 64 11.53 -16.81 -2.37
C GLY A 64 12.64 -15.83 -1.96
N GLU A 65 12.30 -14.63 -1.46
CA GLU A 65 13.25 -13.60 -1.04
C GLU A 65 13.56 -13.70 0.47
N ASP A 66 14.77 -13.29 0.88
CA ASP A 66 15.09 -13.12 2.31
C ASP A 66 14.41 -11.83 2.83
N PRO A 67 13.50 -11.91 3.81
CA PRO A 67 12.81 -10.73 4.36
C PRO A 67 13.76 -9.64 4.85
N ALA A 68 14.97 -10.01 5.26
CA ALA A 68 15.99 -9.06 5.72
C ALA A 68 16.40 -8.05 4.64
N ILE A 69 16.27 -8.40 3.36
CA ILE A 69 16.54 -7.50 2.21
C ILE A 69 15.62 -6.27 2.24
N PHE A 70 14.39 -6.47 2.73
CA PHE A 70 13.36 -5.42 2.85
C PHE A 70 13.33 -4.78 4.24
N GLY A 71 14.27 -5.14 5.13
CA GLY A 71 14.26 -4.72 6.52
C GLY A 71 13.16 -5.39 7.35
N LEU A 72 12.68 -6.56 6.94
CA LEU A 72 11.65 -7.33 7.64
C LEU A 72 12.27 -8.48 8.44
N SER A 73 11.76 -8.70 9.65
CA SER A 73 12.22 -9.74 10.57
C SER A 73 11.58 -11.12 10.35
N THR A 74 10.59 -11.19 9.45
CA THR A 74 9.81 -12.41 9.18
C THR A 74 9.31 -12.46 7.74
N ALA A 75 9.17 -13.67 7.18
CA ALA A 75 8.58 -13.91 5.87
C ALA A 75 7.05 -13.78 5.84
N SER A 76 6.42 -13.65 7.00
CA SER A 76 4.98 -13.43 7.13
C SER A 76 4.71 -12.20 7.99
N PRO A 77 5.02 -10.99 7.48
CA PRO A 77 4.83 -9.76 8.22
C PRO A 77 3.34 -9.44 8.38
N ARG A 78 3.01 -8.64 9.40
CA ARG A 78 1.71 -7.98 9.49
C ARG A 78 1.62 -6.91 8.40
N ILE A 79 0.44 -6.66 7.85
CA ILE A 79 0.22 -5.53 6.94
C ILE A 79 -0.47 -4.42 7.72
N LEU A 80 0.18 -3.26 7.80
CA LEU A 80 -0.41 -2.03 8.35
C LEU A 80 -0.76 -1.10 7.20
N ILE A 81 -2.07 -0.91 6.98
CA ILE A 81 -2.56 0.01 5.96
C ILE A 81 -2.89 1.36 6.62
N THR A 82 -2.21 2.42 6.16
CA THR A 82 -2.45 3.79 6.59
C THR A 82 -3.07 4.57 5.45
N MET A 83 -4.22 5.19 5.70
CA MET A 83 -4.90 6.04 4.73
C MET A 83 -5.19 7.39 5.36
N LYS A 84 -4.88 8.48 4.65
CA LYS A 84 -5.36 9.80 5.03
C LYS A 84 -6.79 9.97 4.52
N VAL A 85 -7.71 10.18 5.44
CA VAL A 85 -9.10 10.52 5.15
C VAL A 85 -9.16 11.96 4.62
N THR A 86 -9.90 12.21 3.54
CA THR A 86 -10.03 13.55 2.96
C THR A 86 -10.93 14.43 3.83
N GLU A 87 -10.79 15.76 3.73
CA GLU A 87 -11.54 16.71 4.60
C GLU A 87 -13.06 16.63 4.44
N ARG A 88 -13.56 16.06 3.33
CA ARG A 88 -15.00 15.91 3.02
C ARG A 88 -15.57 14.51 3.31
N TYR A 89 -14.87 13.67 4.06
CA TYR A 89 -15.29 12.29 4.30
C TYR A 89 -16.67 12.13 4.95
N ALA A 90 -17.15 13.15 5.66
CA ALA A 90 -18.44 13.16 6.34
C ALA A 90 -19.60 13.65 5.47
N GLU A 91 -19.33 14.16 4.26
CA GLU A 91 -20.37 14.73 3.38
C GLU A 91 -21.07 13.66 2.51
N THR A 92 -20.57 12.42 2.55
CA THR A 92 -21.07 11.29 1.74
C THR A 92 -21.64 10.13 2.56
N ALA A 93 -21.92 10.34 3.86
CA ALA A 93 -22.57 9.34 4.74
C ALA A 93 -24.09 9.45 4.74
#